data_AF-A0A7S2AA93-F1
#
_entry.id   AF-A0A7S2AA93-F1
#
_cell.length_a   1.000
_cell.length_b   1.000
_cell.length_c   1.000
_cell.angle_alpha   90.00
_cell.angle_beta   90.00
_cell.angle_gamma   90.00
#
_symmetry.space_group_name_H-M   'P 1'
#
loop_
_entity.id
_entity.type
_entity.pdbx_description
1 polymer ?
#
loop_
_entity_poly.entity_id
_entity_poly.type
_entity_poly.pdbx_seq_one_letter_code
_entity_poly.pdbx_strand_id
1 'polypeptide(L)'
;ANVVSTDTALTKGTYDPDSETFQALLRIATLCNTSVFAGNRSKWESVPVLQRAATSDASEQAMIKFAHPIRDIYEARERSPIMAQIPFNSSNKFHVIVRETEDPDDDRYIVLMKGAPERIIERCSHILIQGEELELTQEWVEAFQTTYNELGGMGERVLGFCHLYLDEDMFPPGYKFKTDEEL
;
A
#
# COMPACT_ATOMS: atom_id res chain seq x y z
N ALA A 1 6.41 14.28 6.54
CA ALA A 1 6.04 12.93 6.10
C ALA A 1 4.73 12.53 6.78
N ASN A 2 3.72 12.09 6.02
CA ASN A 2 2.44 11.68 6.60
C ASN A 2 2.56 10.25 7.12
N VAL A 3 2.60 10.10 8.44
CA VAL A 3 2.64 8.79 9.10
C VAL A 3 1.26 8.43 9.59
N VAL A 4 0.81 7.23 9.24
CA VAL A 4 -0.44 6.67 9.72
C VAL A 4 -0.12 5.45 10.57
N SER A 5 -0.52 5.50 11.83
CA SER A 5 -0.44 4.35 12.72
C SER A 5 -1.66 3.45 12.54
N THR A 6 -1.44 2.14 12.58
CA THR A 6 -2.51 1.14 12.64
C THR A 6 -2.92 0.81 14.08
N ASP A 7 -2.38 1.50 15.10
CA ASP A 7 -2.70 1.26 16.50
C ASP A 7 -4.15 1.65 16.84
N THR A 8 -4.89 0.67 17.33
CA THR A 8 -6.30 0.75 17.74
C THR A 8 -6.56 1.68 18.93
N ALA A 9 -5.56 1.95 19.80
CA ALA A 9 -5.72 2.88 20.92
C ALA A 9 -5.69 4.36 20.50
N LEU A 10 -5.21 4.66 19.28
CA LEU A 10 -4.95 6.02 18.78
C LEU A 10 -5.82 6.39 17.56
N THR A 11 -6.85 5.60 17.25
CA THR A 11 -7.63 5.74 15.99
C THR A 11 -8.50 7.00 15.89
N LYS A 12 -8.74 7.76 16.96
CA LYS A 12 -9.44 9.05 16.88
C LYS A 12 -8.44 10.21 16.77
N GLY A 13 -8.28 10.74 15.55
CA GLY A 13 -7.53 11.98 15.27
C GLY A 13 -6.16 11.81 14.60
N THR A 14 -5.81 10.61 14.13
CA THR A 14 -4.48 10.29 13.57
C THR A 14 -4.36 10.39 12.05
N TYR A 15 -5.47 10.49 11.32
CA TYR A 15 -5.48 10.67 9.86
C TYR A 15 -6.71 11.47 9.42
N ASP A 16 -6.58 12.15 8.29
CA ASP A 16 -7.68 12.84 7.62
C ASP A 16 -8.19 11.95 6.47
N PRO A 17 -9.40 11.39 6.55
CA PRO A 17 -9.95 10.55 5.49
C PRO A 17 -10.18 11.31 4.19
N ASP A 18 -10.31 12.64 4.22
CA ASP A 18 -10.54 13.44 3.02
C ASP A 18 -9.22 13.90 2.37
N SER A 19 -8.08 13.65 3.02
CA SER A 19 -6.77 13.96 2.46
C SER A 19 -6.44 13.05 1.27
N GLU A 20 -6.13 13.65 0.13
CA GLU A 20 -5.73 12.91 -1.08
C GLU A 20 -4.49 12.03 -0.85
N THR A 21 -3.53 12.49 -0.04
CA THR A 21 -2.35 11.69 0.33
C THR A 21 -2.73 10.48 1.17
N PHE A 22 -3.69 10.63 2.09
CA PHE A 22 -4.19 9.49 2.86
C PHE A 22 -4.93 8.49 1.97
N GLN A 23 -5.76 8.96 1.05
CA GLN A 23 -6.47 8.12 0.09
C GLN A 23 -5.51 7.35 -0.82
N ALA A 24 -4.43 7.99 -1.26
CA ALA A 24 -3.34 7.33 -1.98
C ALA A 24 -2.67 6.21 -1.15
N LEU A 25 -2.35 6.49 0.11
CA LEU A 25 -1.77 5.50 1.02
C LEU A 25 -2.73 4.33 1.28
N LEU A 26 -4.01 4.63 1.53
CA LEU A 26 -5.08 3.64 1.74
C LEU A 26 -5.25 2.75 0.50
N ARG A 27 -5.15 3.32 -0.71
CA ARG A 27 -5.16 2.57 -1.97
C ARG A 27 -4.02 1.56 -2.02
N ILE A 28 -2.79 1.98 -1.73
CA ILE A 28 -1.63 1.07 -1.71
C ILE A 28 -1.83 -0.02 -0.65
N ALA A 29 -2.28 0.33 0.56
CA ALA A 29 -2.52 -0.64 1.63
C ALA A 29 -3.58 -1.69 1.27
N THR A 30 -4.59 -1.29 0.50
CA THR A 30 -5.70 -2.14 0.04
C THR A 30 -5.28 -3.05 -1.11
N LEU A 31 -4.63 -2.48 -2.12
CA LEU A 31 -4.37 -3.11 -3.41
C LEU A 31 -3.02 -3.84 -3.46
N CYS A 32 -1.98 -3.36 -2.78
CA CYS A 32 -0.68 -4.03 -2.66
C CYS A 32 -0.69 -5.03 -1.49
N ASN A 33 -1.69 -5.89 -1.41
CA ASN A 33 -1.86 -6.83 -0.30
C ASN A 33 -2.60 -8.09 -0.76
N THR A 34 -2.12 -9.27 -0.34
CA THR A 34 -2.69 -10.57 -0.73
C THR A 34 -3.52 -11.23 0.37
N SER A 35 -3.52 -10.67 1.57
CA SER A 35 -4.32 -11.16 2.69
C SER A 35 -5.82 -11.02 2.44
N VAL A 36 -6.59 -12.01 2.89
CA VAL A 36 -8.06 -12.04 2.89
C VAL A 36 -8.58 -12.49 4.25
N PHE A 37 -9.81 -12.11 4.61
CA PHE A 37 -10.45 -12.68 5.80
C PHE A 37 -10.74 -14.16 5.59
N ALA A 38 -10.32 -14.98 6.55
CA ALA A 38 -10.38 -16.43 6.47
C ALA A 38 -11.81 -16.94 6.73
N GLY A 39 -12.20 -17.97 5.97
CA GLY A 39 -13.51 -18.62 6.10
C GLY A 39 -14.60 -17.97 5.24
N ASN A 40 -15.86 -18.34 5.51
CA ASN A 40 -17.00 -17.88 4.73
C ASN A 40 -17.38 -16.44 5.11
N ARG A 41 -17.63 -15.58 4.10
CA ARG A 41 -18.04 -14.17 4.25
C ARG A 41 -19.17 -13.97 5.23
N SER A 42 -20.25 -14.74 5.11
CA SER A 42 -21.40 -14.66 6.01
C SER A 42 -21.08 -15.02 7.46
N LYS A 43 -19.95 -15.69 7.73
CA LYS A 43 -19.51 -16.02 9.10
C LYS A 43 -18.65 -14.93 9.72
N TRP A 44 -17.75 -14.31 8.95
CA TRP A 44 -16.86 -13.29 9.50
C TRP A 44 -17.44 -11.88 9.43
N GLU A 45 -18.46 -11.61 8.60
CA GLU A 45 -19.07 -10.27 8.50
C GLU A 45 -19.67 -9.81 9.83
N SER A 46 -20.26 -10.72 10.61
CA SER A 46 -20.79 -10.45 11.94
C SER A 46 -19.72 -10.31 13.03
N VAL A 47 -18.46 -10.65 12.73
CA VAL A 47 -17.32 -10.52 13.64
C VAL A 47 -16.71 -9.13 13.46
N PRO A 48 -16.41 -8.40 14.55
CA PRO A 48 -15.69 -7.12 14.47
C PRO A 48 -14.40 -7.25 13.66
N VAL A 49 -14.14 -6.31 12.73
CA VAL A 49 -13.05 -6.41 11.73
C VAL A 49 -11.70 -6.78 12.35
N LEU A 50 -11.36 -6.18 13.48
CA LEU A 50 -10.10 -6.40 14.20
C LEU A 50 -9.93 -7.86 14.69
N GLN A 51 -11.04 -8.51 15.01
CA GLN A 51 -11.09 -9.89 15.53
C GLN A 51 -11.22 -10.94 14.42
N ARG A 52 -11.46 -10.52 13.16
CA ARG A 52 -11.54 -11.46 12.04
C ARG A 52 -10.19 -12.17 11.84
N ALA A 53 -10.24 -13.48 11.65
CA ALA A 53 -9.07 -14.23 11.19
C ALA A 53 -8.75 -13.83 9.75
N ALA A 54 -7.47 -13.76 9.41
CA ALA A 54 -7.01 -13.38 8.07
C ALA A 54 -5.81 -14.24 7.65
N THR A 55 -5.57 -14.33 6.34
CA THR A 55 -4.45 -15.08 5.76
C THR A 55 -3.17 -14.23 5.71
N SER A 56 -2.04 -14.82 5.29
CA SER A 56 -0.73 -14.14 5.19
C SER A 56 -0.11 -13.77 6.53
N ASP A 57 0.99 -13.00 6.53
CA ASP A 57 1.70 -12.62 7.75
C ASP A 57 1.00 -11.49 8.53
N ALA A 58 1.44 -11.27 9.77
CA ALA A 58 0.83 -10.32 10.70
C ALA A 58 0.74 -8.89 10.14
N SER A 59 1.71 -8.44 9.34
CA SER A 59 1.68 -7.08 8.77
C SER A 59 0.64 -6.96 7.66
N GLU A 60 0.54 -7.94 6.76
CA GLU A 60 -0.52 -7.93 5.74
C GLU A 60 -1.91 -8.00 6.38
N GLN A 61 -2.09 -8.81 7.43
CA GLN A 61 -3.34 -8.91 8.17
C GLN A 61 -3.72 -7.59 8.84
N ALA A 62 -2.76 -6.93 9.52
CA ALA A 62 -2.99 -5.65 10.17
C ALA A 62 -3.44 -4.57 9.17
N MET A 63 -2.80 -4.52 8.00
CA MET A 63 -3.16 -3.60 6.93
C MET A 63 -4.59 -3.81 6.41
N ILE A 64 -5.02 -5.04 6.14
CA ILE A 64 -6.41 -5.25 5.66
C ILE A 64 -7.44 -4.98 6.75
N LYS A 65 -7.11 -5.23 8.03
CA LYS A 65 -7.99 -4.92 9.17
C LYS A 65 -8.14 -3.40 9.37
N PHE A 66 -7.10 -2.64 9.07
CA PHE A 66 -7.14 -1.18 9.06
C PHE A 66 -7.88 -0.62 7.83
N ALA A 67 -7.60 -1.16 6.64
CA ALA A 67 -8.14 -0.62 5.39
C ALA A 67 -9.63 -0.96 5.17
N HIS A 68 -10.04 -2.20 5.46
CA HIS A 68 -11.38 -2.70 5.13
C HIS A 68 -12.56 -1.88 5.69
N PRO A 69 -12.51 -1.36 6.94
CA PRO A 69 -13.58 -0.50 7.47
C PRO A 69 -13.72 0.84 6.74
N ILE A 70 -12.65 1.34 6.11
CA ILE A 70 -12.61 2.62 5.40
C ILE A 70 -12.89 2.42 3.91
N ARG A 71 -12.41 1.28 3.37
CA ARG A 71 -12.48 0.92 1.96
C ARG A 71 -12.60 -0.59 1.81
N ASP A 72 -13.70 -1.07 1.24
CA ASP A 72 -13.92 -2.51 1.06
C ASP A 72 -12.83 -3.11 0.14
N ILE A 73 -11.99 -3.95 0.73
CA ILE A 73 -10.87 -4.58 0.05
C ILE A 73 -11.28 -5.50 -1.11
N TYR A 74 -12.47 -6.11 -1.06
CA TYR A 74 -12.93 -7.02 -2.09
C TYR A 74 -13.43 -6.22 -3.30
N GLU A 75 -14.28 -5.22 -3.07
CA GLU A 75 -14.78 -4.34 -4.14
C GLU A 75 -13.66 -3.54 -4.80
N ALA A 76 -12.67 -3.06 -4.03
CA ALA A 76 -11.52 -2.35 -4.57
C ALA A 76 -10.63 -3.26 -5.44
N ARG A 77 -10.40 -4.50 -5.01
CA ARG A 77 -9.57 -5.46 -5.76
C ARG A 77 -10.27 -6.05 -6.98
N GLU A 78 -11.60 -6.14 -6.97
CA GLU A 78 -12.39 -6.54 -8.13
C GLU A 78 -12.32 -5.49 -9.25
N ARG A 79 -12.36 -4.21 -8.90
CA ARG A 79 -12.22 -3.08 -9.83
C ARG A 79 -10.79 -2.85 -10.35
N SER A 80 -9.79 -3.52 -9.76
CA SER A 80 -8.38 -3.31 -10.08
C SER A 80 -7.68 -4.68 -10.17
N PRO A 81 -7.86 -5.42 -11.28
CA PRO A 81 -7.27 -6.75 -11.47
C PRO A 81 -5.74 -6.70 -11.49
N ILE A 82 -5.11 -7.81 -11.07
CA ILE A 82 -3.65 -7.96 -11.04
C ILE A 82 -3.14 -8.30 -12.45
N MET A 83 -2.17 -7.52 -12.93
CA MET A 83 -1.48 -7.74 -14.19
C MET A 83 -0.14 -8.48 -14.00
N ALA A 84 0.55 -8.17 -12.91
CA ALA A 84 1.80 -8.80 -12.51
C ALA A 84 2.08 -8.56 -11.03
N GLN A 85 2.88 -9.42 -10.42
CA GLN A 85 3.33 -9.22 -9.04
C GLN A 85 4.72 -9.80 -8.82
N ILE A 86 5.49 -9.15 -7.95
CA ILE A 86 6.75 -9.64 -7.40
C ILE A 86 6.50 -9.80 -5.90
N PRO A 87 6.29 -11.04 -5.40
CA PRO A 87 5.99 -11.26 -4.00
C PRO A 87 7.16 -10.83 -3.11
N PHE A 88 6.85 -10.56 -1.84
CA PHE A 88 7.88 -10.21 -0.87
C PHE A 88 8.91 -11.33 -0.73
N ASN A 89 10.19 -11.01 -0.90
CA ASN A 89 11.29 -11.90 -0.57
C ASN A 89 12.32 -11.20 0.36
N SER A 90 13.05 -11.97 1.16
CA SER A 90 13.97 -11.45 2.17
C SER A 90 15.17 -10.70 1.59
N SER A 91 15.54 -10.99 0.34
CA SER A 91 16.64 -10.34 -0.37
C SER A 91 16.26 -8.93 -0.84
N ASN A 92 15.10 -8.78 -1.47
CA ASN A 92 14.59 -7.53 -2.04
C ASN A 92 13.91 -6.65 -0.99
N LYS A 93 13.28 -7.26 0.03
CA LYS A 93 12.57 -6.59 1.13
C LYS A 93 11.41 -5.67 0.69
N PHE A 94 10.85 -5.92 -0.48
CA PHE A 94 9.65 -5.23 -0.97
C PHE A 94 8.72 -6.20 -1.71
N HIS A 95 7.47 -5.80 -1.83
CA HIS A 95 6.41 -6.44 -2.62
C HIS A 95 5.95 -5.41 -3.65
N VAL A 96 5.90 -5.80 -4.92
CA VAL A 96 5.36 -4.98 -6.02
C VAL A 96 4.16 -5.69 -6.63
N ILE A 97 3.08 -4.94 -6.89
CA ILE A 97 1.94 -5.42 -7.67
C ILE A 97 1.63 -4.37 -8.75
N VAL A 98 1.50 -4.82 -9.99
CA VAL A 98 0.96 -4.03 -11.11
C VAL A 98 -0.50 -4.38 -11.28
N ARG A 99 -1.36 -3.37 -11.35
CA ARG A 99 -2.80 -3.53 -11.55
C ARG A 99 -3.31 -2.56 -12.61
N GLU A 100 -4.48 -2.85 -13.15
CA GLU A 100 -5.30 -1.83 -13.82
C GLU A 100 -5.78 -0.79 -12.80
N THR A 101 -5.98 0.44 -13.25
CA THR A 101 -6.63 1.49 -12.44
C THR A 101 -8.08 1.13 -12.14
N GLU A 102 -8.62 1.70 -11.07
CA GLU A 102 -10.03 1.49 -10.69
C GLU A 102 -11.01 2.37 -11.46
N ASP A 103 -10.49 3.38 -12.14
CA ASP A 103 -11.26 4.26 -13.00
C ASP A 103 -11.42 3.59 -14.36
N PRO A 104 -12.66 3.24 -14.79
CA PRO A 104 -12.89 2.58 -16.07
C PRO A 104 -12.58 3.47 -17.28
N ASP A 105 -12.44 4.78 -17.07
CA ASP A 105 -12.07 5.74 -18.12
C ASP A 105 -10.55 6.01 -18.16
N ASP A 106 -9.76 5.35 -17.29
CA ASP A 106 -8.30 5.41 -17.26
C ASP A 106 -7.70 4.08 -17.73
N ASP A 107 -7.10 4.07 -18.91
CA ASP A 107 -6.50 2.89 -19.55
C ASP A 107 -5.07 2.58 -19.05
N ARG A 108 -4.56 3.36 -18.08
CA ARG A 108 -3.20 3.18 -17.54
C ARG A 108 -3.11 2.02 -16.56
N TYR A 109 -1.88 1.57 -16.35
CA TYR A 109 -1.55 0.66 -15.26
C TYR A 109 -1.00 1.41 -14.05
N ILE A 110 -1.27 0.92 -12.85
CA ILE A 110 -0.68 1.41 -11.61
C ILE A 110 0.26 0.36 -11.01
N VAL A 111 1.50 0.78 -10.74
CA VAL A 111 2.46 0.02 -9.94
C VAL A 111 2.29 0.44 -8.49
N LEU A 112 2.10 -0.53 -7.61
CA LEU A 112 1.98 -0.33 -6.18
C LEU A 112 3.10 -1.11 -5.50
N MET A 113 3.80 -0.49 -4.56
CA MET A 113 4.91 -1.13 -3.88
C MET A 113 4.90 -0.84 -2.39
N LYS A 114 5.18 -1.87 -1.59
CA LYS A 114 5.37 -1.75 -0.14
C LYS A 114 6.58 -2.56 0.33
N GLY A 115 7.22 -2.15 1.40
CA GLY A 115 8.42 -2.85 1.87
C GLY A 115 9.10 -2.17 3.04
N ALA A 116 10.36 -2.54 3.25
CA ALA A 116 11.20 -1.88 4.24
C ALA A 116 11.35 -0.39 3.90
N PRO A 117 11.15 0.54 4.86
CA PRO A 117 11.11 1.98 4.59
C PRO A 117 12.32 2.49 3.81
N GLU A 118 13.52 2.03 4.16
CA GLU A 118 14.79 2.38 3.52
C GLU A 118 14.84 1.93 2.05
N ARG A 119 14.24 0.78 1.71
CA ARG A 119 14.22 0.26 0.34
C ARG A 119 13.22 0.96 -0.55
N ILE A 120 12.15 1.47 0.03
CA ILE A 120 11.12 2.19 -0.71
C ILE A 120 11.60 3.58 -1.06
N ILE A 121 12.13 4.33 -0.08
CA ILE A 121 12.59 5.70 -0.33
C ILE A 121 13.75 5.76 -1.33
N GLU A 122 14.67 4.78 -1.33
CA GLU A 122 15.75 4.64 -2.33
C GLU A 122 15.25 4.51 -3.78
N ARG A 123 13.97 4.17 -3.98
CA ARG A 123 13.34 3.96 -5.30
C ARG A 123 12.38 5.07 -5.70
N CYS A 124 12.18 6.06 -4.85
CA CYS A 124 11.27 7.18 -5.11
C CYS A 124 12.07 8.41 -5.56
N SER A 125 11.57 9.10 -6.59
CA SER A 125 12.06 10.42 -7.00
C SER A 125 11.16 11.56 -6.50
N HIS A 126 9.92 11.24 -6.13
CA HIS A 126 8.91 12.20 -5.70
C HIS A 126 8.20 11.72 -4.44
N ILE A 127 7.55 12.66 -3.75
CA ILE A 127 6.74 12.45 -2.55
C ILE A 127 5.39 13.15 -2.70
N LEU A 128 4.32 12.48 -2.28
CA LEU A 128 2.98 13.05 -2.30
C LEU A 128 2.68 13.76 -0.97
N ILE A 129 2.43 15.06 -1.02
CA ILE A 129 2.10 15.90 0.15
C ILE A 129 0.83 16.69 -0.15
N GLN A 130 -0.23 16.45 0.63
CA GLN A 130 -1.53 17.13 0.48
C GLN A 130 -2.12 17.06 -0.93
N GLY A 131 -1.91 15.93 -1.63
CA GLY A 131 -2.37 15.74 -3.02
C GLY A 131 -1.38 16.18 -4.09
N GLU A 132 -0.34 16.94 -3.73
CA GLU A 132 0.66 17.42 -4.69
C GLU A 132 1.90 16.51 -4.70
N GLU A 133 2.35 16.17 -5.91
CA GLU A 133 3.60 15.44 -6.13
C GLU A 133 4.77 16.43 -6.15
N LEU A 134 5.67 16.29 -5.18
CA LEU A 134 6.85 17.13 -5.01
C LEU A 134 8.11 16.31 -5.23
N GLU A 135 9.17 16.93 -5.74
CA GLU A 135 10.48 16.28 -5.84
C GLU A 135 10.98 15.86 -4.45
N LEU A 136 11.53 14.65 -4.36
CA LEU A 136 12.09 14.13 -3.12
C LEU A 136 13.46 14.77 -2.84
N THR A 137 13.43 15.94 -2.22
CA THR A 137 14.64 16.67 -1.82
C THR A 137 15.35 16.00 -0.63
N GLN A 138 16.62 16.36 -0.43
CA GLN A 138 17.39 15.91 0.74
C GLN A 138 16.73 16.27 2.08
N GLU A 139 16.06 17.43 2.15
CA GLU A 139 15.28 17.85 3.33
C GLU A 139 14.15 16.87 3.63
N TRP A 140 13.42 16.41 2.60
CA TRP A 140 12.37 15.42 2.77
C TRP A 140 12.90 14.05 3.20
N VAL A 141 14.07 13.66 2.67
CA VAL A 141 14.75 12.42 3.08
C VAL A 141 15.15 12.49 4.56
N GLU A 142 15.72 13.60 5.01
CA GLU A 142 16.10 13.81 6.42
C GLU A 142 14.89 13.83 7.36
N ALA A 143 13.80 14.49 6.95
CA ALA A 143 12.55 14.48 7.68
C ALA A 143 11.98 13.05 7.80
N PHE A 144 12.03 12.27 6.72
CA PHE A 144 11.62 10.87 6.73
C PHE A 144 12.49 10.02 7.67
N GLN A 145 13.81 10.17 7.63
CA GLN A 145 14.73 9.41 8.49
C GLN A 145 14.50 9.71 9.98
N THR A 146 14.26 10.97 10.33
CA THR A 146 13.91 11.38 11.69
C THR A 146 12.67 10.63 12.16
N THR A 147 11.59 10.70 11.40
CA THR A 147 10.33 10.03 11.76
C THR A 147 10.44 8.51 11.78
N TYR A 148 11.20 7.92 10.86
CA TYR A 148 11.47 6.48 10.85
C TYR A 148 12.20 6.02 12.13
N ASN A 149 13.20 6.78 12.57
CA ASN A 149 13.94 6.50 13.79
C ASN A 149 13.07 6.66 15.06
N GLU A 150 12.18 7.66 15.08
CA GLU A 150 11.23 7.86 16.19
C GLU A 150 10.29 6.68 16.34
N LEU A 151 9.66 6.23 15.24
CA LEU A 151 8.76 5.08 15.24
C LEU A 151 9.51 3.79 15.59
N GLY A 152 10.72 3.60 15.05
CA GLY A 152 11.59 2.48 15.41
C GLY A 152 11.98 2.48 16.89
N GLY A 153 12.21 3.66 17.48
CA GLY A 153 12.49 3.83 18.90
C GLY A 153 11.31 3.49 19.81
N MET A 154 10.08 3.58 19.31
CA MET A 154 8.86 3.13 19.99
C MET A 154 8.65 1.61 19.91
N GLY A 155 9.47 0.89 19.15
CA GLY A 155 9.32 -0.56 18.94
C GLY A 155 8.28 -0.93 17.89
N GLU A 156 7.80 0.03 17.10
CA GLU A 156 6.82 -0.19 16.05
C GLU A 156 7.47 -0.76 14.78
N ARG A 157 6.72 -1.61 14.07
CA ARG A 157 7.14 -2.10 12.75
C ARG A 157 6.68 -1.13 11.66
N VAL A 158 7.61 -0.43 11.04
CA VAL A 158 7.34 0.55 9.98
C VAL A 158 7.44 -0.09 8.59
N LEU A 159 6.54 0.29 7.69
CA LEU A 159 6.56 -0.07 6.27
C LEU A 159 6.53 1.19 5.41
N GLY A 160 7.33 1.18 4.34
CA GLY A 160 7.26 2.18 3.28
C GLY A 160 6.21 1.79 2.24
N PHE A 161 5.59 2.81 1.63
CA PHE A 161 4.60 2.67 0.57
C PHE A 161 4.89 3.66 -0.54
N CYS A 162 4.74 3.24 -1.79
CA CYS A 162 4.75 4.13 -2.94
C CYS A 162 3.89 3.56 -4.08
N HIS A 163 3.58 4.42 -5.04
CA HIS A 163 2.92 4.03 -6.28
C HIS A 163 3.50 4.79 -7.46
N LEU A 164 3.19 4.33 -8.67
CA LEU A 164 3.49 5.02 -9.92
C LEU A 164 2.44 4.65 -10.96
N TYR A 165 1.86 5.65 -11.64
CA TYR A 165 1.08 5.41 -12.85
C TYR A 165 2.04 5.23 -14.02
N LEU A 166 1.87 4.15 -14.78
CA LEU A 166 2.68 3.88 -15.95
C LEU A 166 2.21 4.71 -17.14
N ASP A 167 3.16 5.17 -17.92
CA ASP A 167 2.93 5.90 -19.16
C ASP A 167 2.22 4.99 -20.18
N GLU A 168 1.09 5.44 -20.71
CA GLU A 168 0.25 4.67 -21.63
C GLU A 168 0.94 4.42 -22.98
N ASP A 169 1.78 5.36 -23.45
CA ASP A 169 2.53 5.21 -24.70
C ASP A 169 3.58 4.11 -24.58
N MET A 170 4.15 3.93 -23.38
CA MET A 170 5.11 2.88 -23.09
C MET A 170 4.47 1.54 -22.71
N PHE A 171 3.32 1.59 -22.04
CA PHE A 171 2.62 0.42 -21.49
C PHE A 171 1.14 0.44 -21.92
N PRO A 172 0.85 0.23 -23.22
CA PRO A 172 -0.50 0.33 -23.74
C PRO A 172 -1.40 -0.80 -23.21
N PRO A 173 -2.74 -0.65 -23.28
CA PRO A 173 -3.68 -1.69 -22.88
C PRO A 173 -3.36 -3.06 -23.50
N GLY A 174 -3.30 -4.08 -22.64
CA GLY A 174 -2.94 -5.45 -23.01
C GLY A 174 -1.43 -5.75 -22.92
N TYR A 175 -0.60 -4.79 -22.49
CA TYR A 175 0.83 -4.99 -22.27
C TYR A 175 1.09 -6.21 -21.36
N LYS A 176 2.05 -7.05 -21.77
CA LYS A 176 2.42 -8.27 -21.02
C LYS A 176 3.63 -7.98 -20.14
N PHE A 177 3.35 -7.69 -18.87
CA PHE A 177 4.38 -7.57 -17.85
C PHE A 177 5.07 -8.93 -17.64
N LYS A 178 6.41 -8.89 -17.55
CA LYS A 178 7.24 -10.03 -17.19
C LYS A 178 7.77 -9.81 -15.78
N THR A 179 7.56 -10.78 -14.93
CA THR A 179 8.14 -10.86 -13.60
C THR A 179 9.07 -12.05 -13.63
N ASP A 180 10.33 -11.83 -14.03
CA ASP A 180 11.30 -12.92 -14.10
C ASP A 180 11.54 -13.43 -12.66
N GLU A 181 10.98 -14.61 -12.35
CA GLU A 181 11.30 -15.43 -11.17
C GLU A 181 12.41 -16.45 -11.48
N GLU A 182 13.27 -16.20 -12.48
CA GLU A 182 14.48 -17.01 -12.72
C GLU A 182 15.75 -16.26 -12.30
N LEU A 183 16.11 -16.41 -11.03
CA LEU A 183 17.50 -16.44 -10.57
C LEU A 183 17.67 -17.57 -9.54
#